data_AF-K7WQW5-F1
#
_entry.id   AF-K7WQW5-F1
#
_cell.length_a   1.000
_cell.length_b   1.000
_cell.length_c   1.000
_cell.angle_alpha   90.00
_cell.angle_beta   90.00
_cell.angle_gamma   90.00
#
_symmetry.space_group_name_H-M   'P 1'
#
loop_
_entity.id
_entity.type
_entity.pdbx_description
1 polymer ?
#
loop_
_entity_poly.entity_id
_entity_poly.type
_entity_poly.pdbx_seq_one_letter_code
_entity_poly.pdbx_strand_id
1 'polypeptide(L)'
;TTSNNPDVWVPACKSSRWNALFIVIYVLLGVYFLTNLILAVIYDSFKEQPAKQLAQMDSIRKIILQKAFDLIDTNGLGYLNKEQCISLLDELNKYRSLPKTSREDFELIFAELDRSGDFKVTAEEFADLCNTIAIKFQKEPPPSYLEKYPSFYYSPHCERLKSFVQSHLFEYIVVFVLLMNLIAVIIETTLDIENSSSQKVWQEVEFIFGWIYVVEMALKIFSLGFGAYWMEGQNKFDFVITWTIFIGETLTFAPHQRFLFSQMRWIRYLPP
;
A
#
# COMPACT_ATOMS: atom_id res chain seq x y z
N THR A 1 -11.14 -32.05 -4.73
CA THR A 1 -9.66 -31.96 -4.67
C THR A 1 -9.10 -33.35 -4.94
N THR A 2 -7.96 -33.48 -5.60
CA THR A 2 -7.32 -34.77 -5.93
C THR A 2 -6.36 -35.27 -4.85
N SER A 3 -6.45 -34.73 -3.64
CA SER A 3 -5.46 -34.91 -2.57
C SER A 3 -5.31 -36.36 -2.07
N ASN A 4 -6.28 -37.23 -2.33
CA ASN A 4 -6.29 -38.64 -1.93
C ASN A 4 -6.01 -39.60 -3.11
N ASN A 5 -5.53 -39.05 -4.22
CA ASN A 5 -5.04 -39.77 -5.39
C ASN A 5 -3.55 -40.13 -5.16
N PRO A 6 -3.12 -41.41 -5.22
CA PRO A 6 -3.84 -42.59 -5.72
C PRO A 6 -4.49 -43.50 -4.65
N ASP A 7 -4.28 -43.21 -3.36
CA ASP A 7 -4.61 -44.14 -2.25
C ASP A 7 -6.06 -44.66 -2.25
N VAL A 8 -7.02 -43.84 -2.68
CA VAL A 8 -8.44 -44.22 -2.73
C VAL A 8 -8.74 -45.34 -3.71
N TRP A 9 -7.97 -45.47 -4.79
CA TRP A 9 -8.31 -46.35 -5.90
C TRP A 9 -7.28 -47.44 -6.18
N VAL A 10 -6.16 -47.44 -5.46
CA VAL A 10 -5.18 -48.54 -5.44
C VAL A 10 -5.82 -49.91 -5.15
N PRO A 11 -6.73 -50.08 -4.17
CA PRO A 11 -7.38 -51.38 -3.92
C PRO A 11 -8.25 -51.86 -5.09
N ALA A 12 -9.00 -50.95 -5.71
CA ALA A 12 -9.87 -51.26 -6.85
C ALA A 12 -9.07 -51.59 -8.13
N CYS A 13 -7.95 -50.91 -8.34
CA CYS A 13 -7.05 -51.15 -9.48
C CYS A 13 -6.26 -52.47 -9.33
N LYS A 14 -5.98 -52.91 -8.09
CA LYS A 14 -5.41 -54.23 -7.80
C LYS A 14 -6.38 -55.38 -8.14
N SER A 15 -7.69 -55.16 -8.05
CA SER A 15 -8.70 -56.17 -8.39
C SER A 15 -8.90 -56.32 -9.90
N SER A 16 -8.91 -55.23 -10.67
CA SER A 16 -9.00 -55.26 -12.14
C SER A 16 -8.33 -54.03 -12.74
N ARG A 17 -7.46 -54.24 -13.74
CA ARG A 17 -6.75 -53.16 -14.44
C ARG A 17 -7.70 -52.24 -15.21
N TRP A 18 -8.90 -52.70 -15.57
CA TRP A 18 -9.92 -51.90 -16.25
C TRP A 18 -10.51 -50.79 -15.37
N ASN A 19 -10.45 -50.93 -14.04
CA ASN A 19 -10.90 -49.89 -13.12
C ASN A 19 -10.03 -48.61 -13.22
N ALA A 20 -8.76 -48.74 -13.63
CA ALA A 20 -7.89 -47.58 -13.90
C ALA A 20 -8.46 -46.66 -14.99
N LEU A 21 -9.07 -47.24 -16.02
CA LEU A 21 -9.64 -46.49 -17.13
C LEU A 21 -10.84 -45.65 -16.68
N PHE A 22 -11.70 -46.20 -15.81
CA PHE A 22 -12.79 -45.45 -15.17
C PHE A 22 -12.27 -44.25 -14.37
N ILE A 23 -11.19 -44.44 -13.60
CA ILE A 23 -10.61 -43.39 -12.76
C ILE A 23 -9.96 -42.29 -13.61
N VAL A 24 -9.24 -42.67 -14.66
CA VAL A 24 -8.64 -41.69 -15.59
C VAL A 24 -9.72 -40.84 -16.24
N ILE A 25 -10.82 -41.45 -16.70
CA ILE A 25 -11.96 -40.71 -17.27
C ILE A 25 -12.62 -39.82 -16.22
N TYR A 26 -12.82 -40.32 -14.99
CA TYR A 26 -13.40 -39.55 -13.90
C TYR A 26 -12.53 -38.35 -13.51
N VAL A 27 -11.21 -38.50 -13.42
CA VAL A 27 -10.29 -37.40 -13.13
C VAL A 27 -10.24 -36.42 -14.29
N LEU A 28 -10.22 -36.91 -15.54
CA LEU A 28 -10.23 -36.06 -16.73
C LEU A 28 -11.49 -35.18 -16.75
N LEU A 29 -12.67 -35.77 -16.58
CA LEU A 29 -13.93 -35.03 -16.55
C LEU A 29 -14.09 -34.17 -15.29
N GLY A 30 -13.77 -34.70 -14.11
CA GLY A 30 -13.98 -34.00 -12.84
C GLY A 30 -13.02 -32.83 -12.63
N VAL A 31 -11.74 -33.01 -12.97
CA VAL A 31 -10.66 -32.10 -12.59
C VAL A 31 -10.17 -31.24 -13.76
N TYR A 32 -10.42 -31.62 -15.01
CA TYR A 32 -10.08 -30.77 -16.14
C TYR A 32 -11.30 -30.15 -16.80
N PHE A 33 -12.44 -30.83 -16.81
CA PHE A 33 -13.65 -30.26 -17.38
C PHE A 33 -14.45 -29.48 -16.33
N LEU A 34 -14.92 -30.14 -15.26
CA LEU A 34 -15.84 -29.52 -14.31
C LEU A 34 -15.21 -28.39 -13.49
N THR A 35 -14.02 -28.54 -12.94
CA THR A 35 -13.33 -27.48 -12.18
C THR A 35 -12.97 -26.28 -13.05
N ASN A 36 -12.52 -26.49 -14.30
CA ASN A 36 -12.22 -25.38 -15.21
C ASN A 36 -13.51 -24.69 -15.68
N LEU A 37 -14.61 -25.43 -15.85
CA LEU A 37 -15.93 -24.85 -16.10
C LEU A 37 -16.39 -24.00 -14.91
N ILE A 38 -16.28 -24.52 -13.68
CA ILE A 38 -16.60 -23.76 -12.46
C ILE A 38 -15.73 -22.51 -12.36
N LEU A 39 -14.42 -22.62 -12.62
CA LEU A 39 -13.50 -21.49 -12.63
C LEU A 39 -13.91 -20.44 -13.67
N ALA A 40 -14.32 -20.85 -14.87
CA ALA A 40 -14.79 -19.94 -15.91
C ALA A 40 -16.06 -19.18 -15.49
N VAL A 41 -17.06 -19.88 -14.93
CA VAL A 41 -18.30 -19.26 -14.44
C VAL A 41 -18.04 -18.28 -13.29
N ILE A 42 -17.16 -18.67 -12.36
CA ILE A 42 -16.71 -17.81 -11.27
C ILE A 42 -15.99 -16.59 -11.84
N TYR A 43 -15.06 -16.78 -12.77
CA TYR A 43 -14.30 -15.70 -13.40
C TYR A 43 -15.21 -14.67 -14.07
N ASP A 44 -16.19 -15.11 -14.86
CA ASP A 44 -17.15 -14.21 -15.51
C ASP A 44 -17.98 -13.43 -14.46
N SER A 45 -18.44 -14.11 -13.41
CA SER A 45 -19.18 -13.46 -12.32
C SER A 45 -18.33 -12.45 -11.54
N PHE A 46 -17.05 -12.76 -11.30
CA PHE A 46 -16.12 -11.88 -10.58
C PHE A 46 -15.66 -10.70 -11.44
N LYS A 47 -15.50 -10.87 -12.75
CA LYS A 47 -15.09 -9.80 -13.67
C LYS A 47 -16.12 -8.67 -13.73
N GLU A 48 -17.39 -8.96 -13.54
CA GLU A 48 -18.45 -7.94 -13.50
C GLU A 48 -18.41 -7.07 -12.24
N GLN A 49 -17.91 -7.57 -11.11
CA GLN A 49 -17.89 -6.83 -9.84
C GLN A 49 -17.01 -5.57 -9.88
N PRO A 50 -15.72 -5.61 -10.28
CA PRO A 50 -14.88 -4.43 -10.32
C PRO A 50 -15.39 -3.43 -11.35
N ALA A 51 -15.93 -3.88 -12.49
CA ALA A 51 -16.52 -3.00 -13.50
C ALA A 51 -17.73 -2.22 -12.95
N LYS A 52 -18.62 -2.89 -12.21
CA LYS A 52 -19.76 -2.25 -11.54
C LYS A 52 -19.30 -1.26 -10.47
N GLN A 53 -18.28 -1.60 -9.68
CA GLN A 53 -17.73 -0.72 -8.66
C GLN A 53 -17.08 0.54 -9.27
N LEU A 54 -16.30 0.39 -10.34
CA LEU A 54 -15.70 1.51 -11.07
C LEU A 54 -16.78 2.46 -11.61
N ALA A 55 -17.82 1.92 -12.25
CA ALA A 55 -18.93 2.72 -12.75
C ALA A 55 -19.69 3.47 -11.63
N GLN A 56 -19.86 2.85 -10.46
CA GLN A 56 -20.44 3.51 -9.29
C GLN A 56 -19.55 4.63 -8.75
N MET A 57 -18.23 4.38 -8.64
CA MET A 57 -17.27 5.40 -8.20
C MET A 57 -17.24 6.60 -9.15
N ASP A 58 -17.27 6.36 -10.46
CA ASP A 58 -17.33 7.43 -11.47
C ASP A 58 -18.63 8.24 -11.37
N SER A 59 -19.75 7.57 -11.13
CA SER A 59 -21.05 8.23 -10.94
C SER A 59 -21.05 9.11 -9.69
N ILE A 60 -20.54 8.60 -8.57
CA ILE A 60 -20.40 9.36 -7.32
C ILE A 60 -19.48 10.56 -7.52
N ARG A 61 -18.34 10.37 -8.20
CA ARG A 61 -17.39 11.44 -8.52
C ARG A 61 -18.07 12.55 -9.34
N LYS A 62 -18.82 12.19 -10.39
CA LYS A 62 -19.58 13.15 -11.21
C LYS A 62 -20.61 13.92 -10.38
N ILE A 63 -21.33 13.25 -9.48
CA ILE A 63 -22.30 13.91 -8.58
C ILE A 63 -21.60 14.91 -7.65
N ILE A 64 -20.43 14.56 -7.10
CA ILE A 64 -19.67 15.46 -6.23
C ILE A 64 -19.16 16.68 -7.01
N LEU A 65 -18.63 16.47 -8.22
CA LEU A 65 -18.17 17.56 -9.09
C LEU A 65 -19.32 18.46 -9.52
N GLN A 66 -20.49 17.89 -9.84
CA GLN A 66 -21.69 18.65 -10.15
C GLN A 66 -22.13 19.51 -8.95
N LYS A 67 -22.18 18.93 -7.75
CA LYS A 67 -22.52 19.69 -6.54
C LYS A 67 -21.49 20.80 -6.25
N ALA A 68 -20.21 20.55 -6.50
CA ALA A 68 -19.18 21.56 -6.38
C ALA A 68 -19.39 22.68 -7.40
N PHE A 69 -19.71 22.33 -8.65
CA PHE A 69 -20.04 23.27 -9.71
C PHE A 69 -21.26 24.14 -9.34
N ASP A 70 -22.34 23.53 -8.87
CA ASP A 70 -23.57 24.22 -8.48
C ASP A 70 -23.33 25.19 -7.29
N LEU A 71 -22.37 24.89 -6.41
CA LEU A 71 -21.96 25.80 -5.32
C LEU A 71 -21.18 27.02 -5.82
N ILE A 72 -20.50 26.91 -6.96
CA ILE A 72 -19.70 27.99 -7.56
C ILE A 72 -20.56 28.84 -8.50
N ASP A 73 -21.53 28.22 -9.18
CA ASP A 73 -22.53 28.91 -10.00
C ASP A 73 -23.58 29.60 -9.13
N THR A 74 -23.18 30.72 -8.52
CA THR A 74 -24.05 31.59 -7.72
C THR A 74 -25.27 32.12 -8.47
N ASN A 75 -25.24 32.08 -9.81
CA ASN A 75 -26.28 32.67 -10.65
C ASN A 75 -27.27 31.61 -11.19
N GLY A 76 -26.97 30.32 -11.03
CA GLY A 76 -27.81 29.21 -11.51
C GLY A 76 -27.98 29.20 -13.03
N LEU A 77 -26.99 29.68 -13.76
CA LEU A 77 -27.03 29.82 -15.22
C LEU A 77 -26.60 28.53 -15.95
N GLY A 78 -26.04 27.56 -15.22
CA GLY A 78 -25.53 26.30 -15.77
C GLY A 78 -24.14 26.43 -16.40
N TYR A 79 -23.47 27.57 -16.19
CA TYR A 79 -22.12 27.83 -16.68
C TYR A 79 -21.37 28.78 -15.73
N LEU A 80 -20.04 28.63 -15.70
CA LEU A 80 -19.16 29.51 -14.92
C LEU A 80 -18.54 30.57 -15.81
N ASN A 81 -18.63 31.82 -15.37
CA ASN A 81 -17.93 32.93 -16.00
C ASN A 81 -16.44 32.93 -15.65
N LYS A 82 -15.64 33.63 -16.46
CA LYS A 82 -14.20 33.84 -16.22
C LYS A 82 -13.91 34.29 -14.78
N GLU A 83 -14.67 35.23 -14.23
CA GLU A 83 -14.48 35.74 -12.86
C GLU A 83 -14.73 34.68 -11.78
N GLN A 84 -15.76 33.85 -11.94
CA GLN A 84 -16.08 32.77 -11.00
C GLN A 84 -15.00 31.68 -11.04
N CYS A 85 -14.51 31.33 -12.24
CA CYS A 85 -13.41 30.37 -12.38
C CYS A 85 -12.09 30.91 -11.79
N ILE A 86 -11.81 32.21 -11.91
CA ILE A 86 -10.64 32.83 -11.25
C ILE A 86 -10.78 32.75 -9.73
N SER A 87 -11.95 33.08 -9.18
CA SER A 87 -12.18 33.00 -7.73
C SER A 87 -12.03 31.56 -7.20
N LEU A 88 -12.49 30.57 -7.97
CA LEU A 88 -12.27 29.16 -7.65
C LEU A 88 -10.76 28.85 -7.65
N LEU A 89 -10.05 29.21 -8.72
CA LEU A 89 -8.62 28.92 -8.83
C LEU A 89 -7.83 29.59 -7.71
N ASP A 90 -8.16 30.83 -7.34
CA ASP A 90 -7.54 31.52 -6.22
C ASP A 90 -7.81 30.81 -4.88
N GLU A 91 -9.03 30.28 -4.66
CA GLU A 91 -9.34 29.49 -3.47
C GLU A 91 -8.60 28.14 -3.48
N LEU A 92 -8.50 27.51 -4.65
CA LEU A 92 -7.77 26.27 -4.87
C LEU A 92 -6.25 26.46 -4.69
N ASN A 93 -5.69 27.59 -5.15
CA ASN A 93 -4.30 28.00 -4.97
C ASN A 93 -3.93 28.23 -3.50
N LYS A 94 -4.92 28.46 -2.61
CA LYS A 94 -4.66 28.47 -1.15
C LYS A 94 -4.31 27.09 -0.61
N TYR A 95 -4.79 26.02 -1.27
CA TYR A 95 -4.45 24.66 -0.89
C TYR A 95 -3.13 24.23 -1.54
N ARG A 96 -2.18 23.79 -0.70
CA ARG A 96 -0.77 23.48 -1.07
C ARG A 96 -0.61 22.41 -2.17
N SER A 97 -1.64 21.63 -2.45
CA SER A 97 -1.61 20.55 -3.45
C SER A 97 -1.79 21.01 -4.90
N LEU A 98 -1.98 22.31 -5.14
CA LEU A 98 -2.18 22.87 -6.47
C LEU A 98 -1.07 23.88 -6.82
N PRO A 99 -0.63 23.93 -8.09
CA PRO A 99 0.44 24.84 -8.48
C PRO A 99 -0.03 26.28 -8.27
N LYS A 100 0.85 27.14 -7.78
CA LYS A 100 0.60 28.58 -7.73
C LYS A 100 0.55 29.09 -9.16
N THR A 101 -0.64 29.09 -9.73
CA THR A 101 -0.87 29.45 -11.12
C THR A 101 -0.97 30.97 -11.18
N SER A 102 -0.13 31.62 -11.98
CA SER A 102 -0.26 33.06 -12.19
C SER A 102 -1.56 33.37 -12.96
N ARG A 103 -2.03 34.62 -12.91
CA ARG A 103 -3.24 35.00 -13.68
C ARG A 103 -3.08 34.77 -15.18
N GLU A 104 -1.86 34.88 -15.70
CA GLU A 104 -1.53 34.69 -17.11
C GLU A 104 -1.60 33.20 -17.51
N ASP A 105 -1.05 32.32 -16.67
CA ASP A 105 -1.15 30.86 -16.87
C ASP A 105 -2.60 30.38 -16.76
N PHE A 106 -3.42 31.04 -15.93
CA PHE A 106 -4.84 30.73 -15.83
C PHE A 106 -5.60 31.09 -17.11
N GLU A 107 -5.27 32.17 -17.80
CA GLU A 107 -5.92 32.48 -19.08
C GLU A 107 -5.64 31.41 -20.14
N LEU A 108 -4.45 30.82 -20.13
CA LEU A 108 -4.10 29.70 -20.98
C LEU A 108 -4.87 28.43 -20.58
N ILE A 109 -4.98 28.15 -19.28
CA ILE A 109 -5.76 27.01 -18.78
C ILE A 109 -7.24 27.20 -19.11
N PHE A 110 -7.79 28.40 -18.94
CA PHE A 110 -9.17 28.74 -19.26
C PHE A 110 -9.45 28.62 -20.76
N ALA A 111 -8.52 29.05 -21.61
CA ALA A 111 -8.62 28.86 -23.06
C ALA A 111 -8.53 27.37 -23.48
N GLU A 112 -7.79 26.54 -22.75
CA GLU A 112 -7.75 25.08 -22.97
C GLU A 112 -9.02 24.38 -22.45
N LEU A 113 -9.63 24.92 -21.40
CA LEU A 113 -10.88 24.47 -20.78
C LEU A 113 -12.10 24.73 -21.65
N ASP A 114 -12.21 25.96 -22.14
CA ASP A 114 -13.31 26.44 -22.98
C ASP A 114 -13.11 25.95 -24.42
N ARG A 115 -13.37 24.65 -24.62
CA ARG A 115 -13.32 24.03 -25.95
C ARG A 115 -14.38 24.61 -26.88
N SER A 116 -15.44 25.16 -26.31
CA SER A 116 -16.54 25.78 -27.04
C SER A 116 -16.18 27.17 -27.59
N GLY A 117 -15.24 27.87 -26.95
CA GLY A 117 -14.80 29.22 -27.29
C GLY A 117 -15.83 30.31 -26.96
N ASP A 118 -16.78 30.04 -26.05
CA ASP A 118 -17.87 30.95 -25.70
C ASP A 118 -17.63 31.74 -24.40
N PHE A 119 -16.42 31.61 -23.84
CA PHE A 119 -15.97 32.16 -22.55
C PHE A 119 -16.77 31.66 -21.34
N LYS A 120 -17.43 30.50 -21.45
CA LYS A 120 -18.23 29.90 -20.40
C LYS A 120 -17.80 28.46 -20.18
N VAL A 121 -17.58 28.10 -18.91
CA VAL A 121 -17.20 26.73 -18.56
C VAL A 121 -18.44 25.97 -18.10
N THR A 122 -18.80 24.93 -18.84
CA THR A 122 -19.88 24.01 -18.49
C THR A 122 -19.48 23.04 -17.38
N ALA A 123 -20.45 22.35 -16.76
CA ALA A 123 -20.17 21.36 -15.73
C ALA A 123 -19.31 20.18 -16.24
N GLU A 124 -19.45 19.82 -17.52
CA GLU A 124 -18.65 18.75 -18.14
C GLU A 124 -17.19 19.18 -18.34
N GLU A 125 -16.95 20.38 -18.85
CA GLU A 125 -15.60 20.95 -19.01
C GLU A 125 -14.92 21.16 -17.66
N PHE A 126 -15.67 21.60 -16.65
CA PHE A 126 -15.19 21.70 -15.28
C PHE A 126 -14.76 20.34 -14.71
N ALA A 127 -15.53 19.28 -14.95
CA ALA A 127 -15.19 17.93 -14.51
C ALA A 127 -13.93 17.39 -15.21
N ASP A 128 -13.79 17.62 -16.52
CA ASP A 128 -12.61 17.28 -17.31
C ASP A 128 -11.35 18.01 -16.83
N LEU A 129 -11.47 19.28 -16.47
CA LEU A 129 -10.38 20.03 -15.84
C LEU A 129 -10.00 19.42 -14.51
N CYS A 130 -10.97 19.18 -13.62
CA CYS A 130 -10.68 18.60 -12.31
C CYS A 130 -9.99 17.23 -12.43
N ASN A 131 -10.34 16.43 -13.44
CA ASN A 131 -9.65 15.18 -13.76
C ASN A 131 -8.20 15.44 -14.23
N THR A 132 -8.02 16.38 -15.15
CA THR A 132 -6.70 16.75 -15.68
C THR A 132 -5.78 17.29 -14.58
N ILE A 133 -6.30 18.16 -13.71
CA ILE A 133 -5.62 18.71 -12.54
C ILE A 133 -5.27 17.56 -11.57
N ALA A 134 -6.21 16.68 -11.25
CA ALA A 134 -5.94 15.58 -10.33
C ALA A 134 -4.87 14.59 -10.84
N ILE A 135 -4.76 14.43 -12.17
CA ILE A 135 -3.72 13.57 -12.79
C ILE A 135 -2.36 14.28 -12.81
N LYS A 136 -2.34 15.57 -13.17
CA LYS A 136 -1.09 16.35 -13.26
C LYS A 136 -0.53 16.72 -11.90
N PHE A 137 -1.39 16.99 -10.92
CA PHE A 137 -1.01 17.44 -9.59
C PHE A 137 -1.27 16.32 -8.59
N GLN A 138 -0.25 15.49 -8.42
CA GLN A 138 -0.24 14.52 -7.32
C GLN A 138 -0.25 15.28 -5.99
N LYS A 139 -0.98 14.74 -5.00
CA LYS A 139 -1.07 15.34 -3.66
C LYS A 139 0.34 15.52 -3.09
N GLU A 140 0.81 16.77 -3.00
CA GLU A 140 2.01 17.06 -2.23
C GLU A 140 1.79 16.64 -0.77
N PRO A 141 2.81 16.02 -0.14
CA PRO A 141 2.66 15.59 1.24
C PRO A 141 2.39 16.79 2.16
N PRO A 142 1.53 16.63 3.18
CA PRO A 142 1.25 17.72 4.10
C PRO A 142 2.54 18.15 4.81
N PRO A 143 2.65 19.44 5.21
CA PRO A 143 3.81 19.95 5.91
C PRO A 143 4.20 19.05 7.09
N SER A 144 5.49 18.77 7.22
CA SER A 144 6.02 18.16 8.43
C SER A 144 5.60 19.00 9.63
N TYR A 145 5.12 18.38 10.70
CA TYR A 145 4.90 19.06 11.99
C TYR A 145 6.17 19.80 12.48
N LEU A 146 7.35 19.36 12.00
CA LEU A 146 8.66 19.96 12.24
C LEU A 146 8.91 21.28 11.49
N GLU A 147 8.16 21.62 10.42
CA GLU A 147 8.20 22.96 9.81
C GLU A 147 7.74 24.06 10.80
N LYS A 148 7.05 23.68 11.89
CA LYS A 148 6.62 24.59 12.96
C LYS A 148 7.79 25.08 13.85
N TYR A 149 8.96 24.43 13.79
CA TYR A 149 10.19 24.85 14.48
C TYR A 149 11.35 25.08 13.49
N PRO A 150 11.35 26.22 12.77
CA PRO A 150 12.28 26.49 11.67
C PRO A 150 13.76 26.51 12.11
N SER A 151 14.08 26.96 13.32
CA SER A 151 15.48 27.13 13.76
C SER A 151 16.29 25.83 13.85
N PHE A 152 15.64 24.68 14.10
CA PHE A 152 16.33 23.38 14.21
C PHE A 152 16.31 22.62 12.88
N TYR A 153 15.23 22.77 12.11
CA TYR A 153 14.99 22.04 10.88
C TYR A 153 15.82 22.55 9.67
N TYR A 154 16.11 23.86 9.62
CA TYR A 154 16.96 24.49 8.59
C TYR A 154 18.46 24.52 8.93
N SER A 155 18.89 23.79 9.97
CA SER A 155 20.32 23.66 10.26
C SER A 155 21.04 22.93 9.11
N PRO A 156 22.26 23.33 8.71
CA PRO A 156 22.99 22.72 7.60
C PRO A 156 23.28 21.22 7.80
N HIS A 157 23.32 20.75 9.04
CA HIS A 157 23.46 19.32 9.34
C HIS A 157 22.16 18.53 9.12
N CYS A 158 21.02 19.15 9.43
CA CYS A 158 19.69 18.58 9.27
C CYS A 158 19.33 18.46 7.78
N GLU A 159 19.66 19.48 6.98
CA GLU A 159 19.47 19.43 5.52
C GLU A 159 20.35 18.37 4.84
N ARG A 160 21.61 18.22 5.27
CA ARG A 160 22.48 17.15 4.76
C ARG A 160 21.96 15.77 5.10
N LEU A 161 21.50 15.58 6.34
CA LEU A 161 20.90 14.31 6.76
C LEU A 161 19.62 14.00 5.97
N LYS A 162 18.76 15.01 5.77
CA LYS A 162 17.56 14.90 4.94
C LYS A 162 17.89 14.51 3.51
N SER A 163 18.84 15.21 2.88
CA SER A 163 19.32 14.92 1.53
C SER A 163 19.94 13.53 1.43
N PHE A 164 20.63 13.06 2.46
CA PHE A 164 21.19 11.71 2.50
C PHE A 164 20.09 10.65 2.58
N VAL A 165 19.11 10.80 3.49
CA VAL A 165 17.99 9.87 3.65
C VAL A 165 17.10 9.83 2.41
N GLN A 166 16.97 10.95 1.68
CA GLN A 166 16.23 11.02 0.42
C GLN A 166 17.00 10.50 -0.79
N SER A 167 18.29 10.20 -0.64
CA SER A 167 19.11 9.69 -1.74
C SER A 167 18.89 8.19 -1.97
N HIS A 168 19.03 7.76 -3.23
CA HIS A 168 19.00 6.33 -3.58
C HIS A 168 20.09 5.51 -2.85
N LEU A 169 21.18 6.14 -2.42
CA LEU A 169 22.22 5.44 -1.65
C LEU A 169 21.69 4.93 -0.31
N PHE A 170 20.86 5.71 0.37
CA PHE A 170 20.24 5.29 1.62
C PHE A 170 19.31 4.11 1.39
N GLU A 171 18.50 4.15 0.33
CA GLU A 171 17.63 3.04 -0.06
C GLU A 171 18.42 1.74 -0.31
N TYR A 172 19.54 1.82 -1.06
CA TYR A 172 20.42 0.67 -1.26
C TYR A 172 21.04 0.13 0.04
N ILE A 173 21.42 1.02 0.97
CA ILE A 173 21.94 0.61 2.29
C ILE A 173 20.87 -0.15 3.07
N VAL A 174 19.62 0.33 3.10
CA VAL A 174 18.52 -0.34 3.81
C VAL A 174 18.24 -1.73 3.22
N VAL A 175 18.20 -1.84 1.89
CA VAL A 175 18.03 -3.13 1.20
C VAL A 175 19.20 -4.07 1.51
N PHE A 176 20.43 -3.56 1.53
CA PHE A 176 21.60 -4.36 1.89
C PHE A 176 21.51 -4.89 3.33
N VAL A 177 21.11 -4.05 4.29
CA VAL A 177 20.88 -4.45 5.69
C VAL A 177 19.79 -5.52 5.77
N LEU A 178 18.69 -5.38 5.02
CA LEU A 178 17.63 -6.39 4.93
C LEU A 178 18.14 -7.74 4.45
N LEU A 179 18.96 -7.76 3.39
CA LEU A 179 19.57 -8.99 2.89
C LEU A 179 20.51 -9.63 3.91
N MET A 180 21.30 -8.81 4.61
CA MET A 180 22.18 -9.31 5.66
C MET A 180 21.41 -9.87 6.85
N ASN A 181 20.33 -9.21 7.27
CA ASN A 181 19.44 -9.72 8.31
C ASN A 181 18.82 -11.06 7.90
N LEU A 182 18.35 -11.20 6.65
CA LEU A 182 17.83 -12.48 6.14
C LEU A 182 18.86 -13.61 6.24
N ILE A 183 20.12 -13.34 5.85
CA ILE A 183 21.20 -14.33 5.98
C ILE A 183 21.46 -14.68 7.45
N ALA A 184 21.48 -13.69 8.34
CA ALA A 184 21.65 -13.91 9.78
C ALA A 184 20.55 -14.82 10.35
N VAL A 185 19.28 -14.55 10.02
CA VAL A 185 18.12 -15.36 10.46
C VAL A 185 18.20 -16.78 9.93
N ILE A 186 18.62 -16.98 8.67
CA ILE A 186 18.82 -18.32 8.11
C ILE A 186 19.90 -19.08 8.90
N ILE A 187 21.02 -18.44 9.19
CA ILE A 187 22.12 -19.05 9.95
C ILE A 187 21.66 -19.39 11.38
N GLU A 188 21.01 -18.46 12.06
CA GLU A 188 20.42 -18.70 13.39
C GLU A 188 19.49 -19.92 13.39
N THR A 189 18.57 -19.98 12.43
CA THR A 189 17.63 -21.09 12.30
C THR A 189 18.35 -22.43 12.10
N THR A 190 19.43 -22.46 11.32
CA THR A 190 20.23 -23.68 11.13
C THR A 190 20.97 -24.11 12.39
N LEU A 191 21.48 -23.15 13.17
CA LEU A 191 22.25 -23.41 14.39
C LEU A 191 21.39 -23.81 15.59
N ASP A 192 20.13 -23.35 15.63
CA ASP A 192 19.13 -23.77 16.61
C ASP A 192 18.79 -25.26 16.47
N ILE A 193 18.67 -25.74 15.22
CA ILE A 193 18.48 -27.17 14.92
C ILE A 193 19.67 -28.01 15.42
N GLU A 194 20.88 -27.46 15.34
CA GLU A 194 22.12 -28.14 15.74
C GLU A 194 22.43 -28.06 17.25
N ASN A 195 21.59 -27.37 18.05
CA ASN A 195 21.76 -27.14 19.50
C ASN A 195 23.15 -26.59 19.88
N SER A 196 23.72 -25.73 19.04
CA SER A 196 25.05 -25.17 19.27
C SER A 196 25.01 -24.02 20.29
N SER A 197 26.07 -23.88 21.09
CA SER A 197 26.21 -22.78 22.07
C SER A 197 26.35 -21.38 21.43
N SER A 198 26.48 -21.30 20.10
CA SER A 198 26.63 -20.08 19.33
C SER A 198 25.33 -19.28 19.17
N GLN A 199 24.17 -19.86 19.52
CA GLN A 199 22.85 -19.22 19.41
C GLN A 199 22.78 -17.85 20.11
N LYS A 200 23.42 -17.71 21.28
CA LYS A 200 23.39 -16.44 22.04
C LYS A 200 24.02 -15.27 21.28
N VAL A 201 25.07 -15.53 20.50
CA VAL A 201 25.75 -14.48 19.72
C VAL A 201 24.87 -14.01 18.57
N TRP A 202 24.15 -14.93 17.92
CA TRP A 202 23.23 -14.59 16.83
C TRP A 202 22.01 -13.83 17.33
N GLN A 203 21.48 -14.17 18.51
CA GLN A 203 20.42 -13.40 19.17
C GLN A 203 20.82 -11.95 19.49
N GLU A 204 22.08 -11.70 19.88
CA GLU A 204 22.58 -10.33 20.07
C GLU A 204 22.67 -9.58 18.72
N VAL A 205 23.06 -10.27 17.64
CA VAL A 205 23.10 -9.70 16.29
C VAL A 205 21.70 -9.35 15.78
N GLU A 206 20.70 -10.21 16.00
CA GLU A 206 19.30 -9.92 15.66
C GLU A 206 18.78 -8.67 16.38
N PHE A 207 19.07 -8.53 17.67
CA PHE A 207 18.72 -7.34 18.44
C PHE A 207 19.35 -6.06 17.87
N ILE A 208 20.60 -6.14 17.40
CA ILE A 208 21.27 -5.01 16.73
C ILE A 208 20.54 -4.65 15.42
N PHE A 209 20.11 -5.64 14.63
CA PHE A 209 19.33 -5.38 13.42
C PHE A 209 17.97 -4.72 13.74
N GLY A 210 17.29 -5.14 14.80
CA GLY A 210 16.07 -4.49 15.31
C GLY A 210 16.28 -2.99 15.56
N TRP A 211 17.36 -2.62 16.26
CA TRP A 211 17.71 -1.22 16.49
C TRP A 211 18.05 -0.44 15.22
N ILE A 212 18.72 -1.07 14.25
CA ILE A 212 19.00 -0.45 12.96
C ILE A 212 17.69 -0.07 12.26
N TYR A 213 16.68 -0.94 12.27
CA TYR A 213 15.36 -0.64 11.70
C TYR A 213 14.62 0.48 12.44
N VAL A 214 14.74 0.55 13.76
CA VAL A 214 14.15 1.66 14.55
C VAL A 214 14.80 2.99 14.20
N VAL A 215 16.14 3.03 14.09
CA VAL A 215 16.89 4.24 13.72
C VAL A 215 16.57 4.65 12.28
N GLU A 216 16.53 3.70 11.36
CA GLU A 216 16.15 3.89 9.96
C GLU A 216 14.76 4.53 9.84
N MET A 217 13.77 3.98 10.56
CA MET A 217 12.41 4.51 10.60
C MET A 217 12.38 5.94 11.17
N ALA A 218 13.09 6.19 12.27
CA ALA A 218 13.17 7.52 12.87
C ALA A 218 13.80 8.55 11.92
N LEU A 219 14.85 8.16 11.19
CA LEU A 219 15.49 9.01 10.19
C LEU A 219 14.56 9.32 9.01
N LYS A 220 13.80 8.33 8.51
CA LYS A 220 12.78 8.54 7.47
C LYS A 220 11.68 9.49 7.92
N ILE A 221 11.13 9.28 9.13
CA ILE A 221 10.08 10.16 9.68
C ILE A 221 10.60 11.58 9.89
N PHE A 222 11.84 11.74 10.34
CA PHE A 222 12.48 13.05 10.51
C PHE A 222 12.75 13.77 9.19
N SER A 223 13.21 13.04 8.17
CA SER A 223 13.55 13.57 6.84
C SER A 223 12.31 13.96 6.03
N LEU A 224 11.31 13.08 5.97
CA LEU A 224 10.11 13.22 5.13
C LEU A 224 8.97 13.96 5.86
N GLY A 225 8.90 13.79 7.18
CA GLY A 225 7.74 14.15 7.98
C GLY A 225 6.75 13.03 8.14
N PHE A 226 6.07 13.00 9.28
CA PHE A 226 5.06 11.99 9.58
C PHE A 226 3.94 11.92 8.52
N GLY A 227 3.52 13.09 8.01
CA GLY A 227 2.48 13.18 6.98
C GLY A 227 2.88 12.55 5.65
N ALA A 228 4.07 12.89 5.14
CA ALA A 228 4.61 12.31 3.91
C ALA A 228 4.89 10.80 4.07
N TYR A 229 5.46 10.42 5.21
CA TYR A 229 5.77 9.03 5.55
C TYR A 229 4.51 8.16 5.54
N TRP A 230 3.40 8.65 6.09
CA TRP A 230 2.11 7.94 6.10
C TRP A 230 1.29 8.07 4.80
N MET A 231 1.80 8.73 3.76
CA MET A 231 1.17 8.66 2.43
C MET A 231 1.68 7.45 1.65
N GLU A 232 2.95 7.12 1.82
CA GLU A 232 3.61 6.04 1.09
C GLU A 232 3.24 4.67 1.67
N GLY A 233 2.86 3.73 0.79
CA GLY A 233 2.39 2.40 1.20
C GLY A 233 3.51 1.56 1.82
N GLN A 234 4.71 1.64 1.24
CA GLN A 234 5.88 0.91 1.71
C GLN A 234 6.32 1.37 3.11
N ASN A 235 6.34 2.69 3.34
CA ASN A 235 6.69 3.25 4.65
C ASN A 235 5.69 2.83 5.75
N LYS A 236 4.39 2.72 5.45
CA LYS A 236 3.40 2.18 6.42
C LYS A 236 3.69 0.74 6.78
N PHE A 237 4.07 -0.07 5.80
CA PHE A 237 4.43 -1.45 6.04
C PHE A 237 5.68 -1.54 6.93
N ASP A 238 6.73 -0.80 6.58
CA ASP A 238 7.97 -0.73 7.37
C ASP A 238 7.68 -0.32 8.82
N PHE A 239 6.85 0.70 9.05
CA PHE A 239 6.45 1.14 10.39
C PHE A 239 5.83 0.02 11.22
N VAL A 240 4.88 -0.73 10.64
CA VAL A 240 4.21 -1.83 11.33
C VAL A 240 5.19 -2.95 11.65
N ILE A 241 6.10 -3.26 10.72
CA ILE A 241 7.13 -4.29 10.92
C ILE A 241 8.10 -3.88 12.02
N THR A 242 8.64 -2.66 11.98
CA THR A 242 9.58 -2.16 12.99
C THR A 242 8.95 -2.16 14.39
N TRP A 243 7.70 -1.73 14.53
CA TRP A 243 6.99 -1.79 15.82
C TRP A 243 6.71 -3.22 16.28
N THR A 244 6.38 -4.12 15.35
CA THR A 244 6.17 -5.55 15.68
C THR A 244 7.46 -6.18 16.21
N ILE A 245 8.61 -5.90 15.57
CA ILE A 245 9.93 -6.35 16.01
C ILE A 245 10.24 -5.78 17.40
N PHE A 246 10.13 -4.46 17.56
CA PHE A 246 10.44 -3.78 18.83
C PHE A 246 9.59 -4.29 20.00
N ILE A 247 8.29 -4.52 19.78
CA ILE A 247 7.40 -5.09 20.78
C ILE A 247 7.78 -6.55 21.05
N GLY A 248 8.07 -7.35 20.02
CA GLY A 248 8.51 -8.74 20.16
C GLY A 248 9.78 -8.89 21.00
N GLU A 249 10.78 -8.04 20.75
CA GLU A 249 12.01 -7.98 21.54
C GLU A 249 11.72 -7.56 22.99
N THR A 250 10.97 -6.48 23.18
CA THR A 250 10.59 -6.00 24.53
C THR A 250 9.86 -7.07 25.34
N LEU A 251 8.98 -7.86 24.71
CA LEU A 251 8.29 -8.98 25.35
C LEU A 251 9.22 -10.16 25.68
N THR A 252 10.24 -10.39 24.86
CA THR A 252 11.24 -11.45 25.09
C THR A 252 12.16 -11.13 26.27
N PHE A 253 12.50 -9.85 26.44
CA PHE A 253 13.29 -9.34 27.57
C PHE A 253 12.47 -9.08 28.85
N ALA A 254 11.14 -8.88 28.74
CA ALA A 254 10.28 -8.70 29.90
C ALA A 254 10.11 -10.03 30.68
N PRO A 255 10.60 -10.14 31.93
CA PRO A 255 10.58 -11.39 32.68
C PRO A 255 9.15 -11.85 33.06
N HIS A 256 8.15 -10.97 33.00
CA HIS A 256 6.80 -11.27 33.47
C HIS A 256 5.93 -12.06 32.48
N GLN A 257 6.27 -12.09 31.18
CA GLN A 257 5.48 -12.79 30.15
C GLN A 257 6.00 -14.16 29.71
N ARG A 258 7.18 -14.61 30.20
CA ARG A 258 7.58 -16.04 30.08
C ARG A 258 6.50 -16.98 30.63
N PHE A 259 5.63 -16.48 31.53
CA PHE A 259 4.48 -17.20 32.05
C PHE A 259 3.34 -17.39 31.02
N LEU A 260 3.06 -16.42 30.14
CA LEU A 260 1.98 -16.52 29.15
C LEU A 260 2.34 -17.45 27.98
N PHE A 261 3.59 -17.41 27.50
CA PHE A 261 4.06 -18.39 26.51
C PHE A 261 4.28 -19.80 27.10
N SER A 262 4.54 -19.92 28.41
CA SER A 262 4.49 -21.20 29.12
C SER A 262 3.08 -21.76 29.20
N GLN A 263 2.07 -20.90 29.40
CA GLN A 263 0.66 -21.31 29.36
C GLN A 263 0.30 -21.80 27.96
N MET A 264 0.68 -21.14 26.87
CA MET A 264 0.29 -21.61 25.52
C MET A 264 0.87 -22.98 25.09
N ARG A 265 1.80 -23.58 25.86
CA ARG A 265 2.33 -24.93 25.58
C ARG A 265 1.34 -26.06 25.90
N TRP A 266 0.28 -25.85 26.69
CA TRP A 266 -0.71 -26.92 26.98
C TRP A 266 -1.58 -27.27 25.76
N ILE A 267 -1.67 -26.39 24.77
CA ILE A 267 -2.38 -26.66 23.50
C ILE A 267 -1.72 -27.81 22.73
N ARG A 268 -0.42 -28.07 22.96
CA ARG A 268 0.31 -29.19 22.36
C ARG A 268 -0.02 -30.56 23.01
N TYR A 269 -0.73 -30.57 24.14
CA TYR A 269 -1.04 -31.77 24.92
C TYR A 269 -2.54 -32.10 24.97
N LEU A 270 -3.39 -31.43 24.18
CA LEU A 270 -4.75 -31.93 23.96
C LEU A 270 -4.65 -33.24 23.16
N PRO A 271 -5.15 -34.38 23.68
CA PRO A 271 -5.36 -35.55 22.85
C PRO A 271 -6.43 -35.24 21.78
N PRO A 272 -6.38 -35.94 20.63
CA PRO A 272 -7.31 -35.74 19.51
C PRO A 272 -8.78 -35.97 19.89
#